data_AF-A0A8B2HTL3-F1
#
_entry.id   AF-A0A8B2HTL3-F1
#
_cell.length_a   1.000
_cell.length_b   1.000
_cell.length_c   1.000
_cell.angle_alpha   90.00
_cell.angle_beta   90.00
_cell.angle_gamma   90.00
#
_symmetry.space_group_name_H-M   'P 1'
#
loop_
_entity.id
_entity.type
_entity.pdbx_description
1 polymer ?
#
loop_
_entity_poly.entity_id
_entity_poly.type
_entity_poly.pdbx_seq_one_letter_code
_entity_poly.pdbx_strand_id
1 'polypeptide(L)'
;MENKSEDYFKKYLKNVTKEQLTQFYEDVEWTPFPVLVIEEYQRRFDIQDKKEAAKKLKIAQLAKEKTRELRTLAKKRGSDVSKILRTESGKISKSVENTKRLVNSEKNLLILEKLGELNKKGIISNKEFQDKKKEILKRI
;
A
#
# COMPACT_ATOMS: atom_id res chain seq x y z
N MET A 1 -19.83 -59.66 32.80
CA MET A 1 -19.39 -59.00 34.05
C MET A 1 -18.89 -57.61 33.67
N GLU A 2 -19.38 -56.55 34.29
CA GLU A 2 -18.83 -55.20 34.10
C GLU A 2 -17.40 -55.15 34.64
N ASN A 3 -16.46 -54.72 33.79
CA ASN A 3 -15.05 -54.66 34.14
C ASN A 3 -14.78 -53.36 34.91
N LYS A 4 -15.17 -53.33 36.18
CA LYS A 4 -15.12 -52.13 37.05
C LYS A 4 -13.77 -51.41 36.98
N SER A 5 -12.67 -52.16 36.90
CA SER A 5 -11.29 -51.65 36.76
C SER A 5 -11.09 -50.79 35.50
N GLU A 6 -11.63 -51.21 34.37
CA GLU A 6 -11.56 -50.50 33.10
C GLU A 6 -12.30 -49.16 33.17
N ASP A 7 -13.48 -49.15 33.80
CA ASP A 7 -14.29 -47.94 33.97
C ASP A 7 -13.63 -46.93 34.93
N TYR A 8 -13.01 -47.41 36.01
CA TYR A 8 -12.21 -46.56 36.89
C TYR A 8 -11.00 -45.97 36.16
N PHE A 9 -10.32 -46.77 35.33
CA PHE A 9 -9.18 -46.30 34.55
C PHE A 9 -9.58 -45.27 33.48
N LYS A 10 -10.71 -45.48 32.79
CA LYS A 10 -11.28 -44.48 31.86
C LYS A 10 -11.59 -43.16 32.57
N LYS A 11 -12.17 -43.20 33.77
CA LYS A 11 -12.43 -42.00 34.58
C LYS A 11 -11.14 -41.31 35.02
N TYR A 12 -10.12 -42.09 35.37
CA TYR A 12 -8.80 -41.59 35.72
C TYR A 12 -8.16 -40.87 34.53
N LEU A 13 -8.05 -41.52 33.37
CA LEU A 13 -7.49 -40.92 32.14
C LEU A 13 -8.20 -39.61 31.77
N LYS A 14 -9.52 -39.52 32.00
CA LYS A 14 -10.30 -38.28 31.80
C LYS A 14 -9.78 -37.09 32.63
N ASN A 15 -9.24 -37.33 33.81
CA ASN A 15 -8.79 -36.28 34.74
C ASN A 15 -7.27 -36.02 34.71
N VAL A 16 -6.51 -36.84 33.97
CA VAL A 16 -5.05 -36.73 33.86
C VAL A 16 -4.64 -35.52 33.00
N THR A 17 -3.53 -34.87 33.38
CA THR A 17 -2.93 -33.74 32.64
C THR A 17 -2.34 -34.18 31.30
N LYS A 18 -2.06 -33.24 30.41
CA LYS A 18 -1.57 -33.56 29.07
C LYS A 18 -0.17 -34.17 29.12
N GLU A 19 0.69 -33.62 29.96
CA GLU A 19 2.06 -34.07 30.18
C GLU A 19 2.07 -35.51 30.70
N GLN A 20 1.22 -35.80 31.69
CA GLN A 20 1.06 -37.15 32.22
C GLN A 20 0.47 -38.13 31.20
N LEU A 21 -0.50 -37.71 30.39
CA LEU A 21 -1.05 -38.56 29.33
C LEU A 21 -0.02 -38.84 28.23
N THR A 22 0.88 -37.89 27.98
CA THR A 22 2.00 -38.07 27.04
C THR A 22 2.99 -39.08 27.58
N GLN A 23 3.36 -38.97 28.87
CA GLN A 23 4.22 -39.97 29.51
C GLN A 23 3.61 -41.37 29.45
N PHE A 24 2.31 -41.51 29.71
CA PHE A 24 1.61 -42.80 29.59
C PHE A 24 1.59 -43.34 28.16
N TYR A 25 1.56 -42.47 27.16
CA TYR A 25 1.62 -42.86 25.75
C TYR A 25 3.04 -43.28 25.33
N GLU A 26 4.07 -42.59 25.82
CA GLU A 26 5.48 -42.96 25.59
C GLU A 26 5.81 -44.32 26.22
N ASP A 27 5.30 -44.57 27.42
CA ASP A 27 5.49 -45.83 28.15
C ASP A 27 4.31 -46.81 27.96
N VAL A 28 3.59 -46.73 26.84
CA VAL A 28 2.30 -47.44 26.64
C VAL A 28 2.40 -48.95 26.86
N GLU A 29 3.54 -49.56 26.49
CA GLU A 29 3.84 -50.99 26.65
C GLU A 29 3.81 -51.46 28.11
N TRP A 30 4.02 -50.54 29.06
CA TRP A 30 4.04 -50.80 30.49
C TRP A 30 2.77 -50.33 31.22
N THR A 31 1.75 -49.91 30.48
CA THR A 31 0.49 -49.43 31.08
C THR A 31 -0.54 -50.56 31.22
N PRO A 32 -1.41 -50.52 32.25
CA PRO A 32 -2.40 -51.59 32.48
C PRO A 32 -3.45 -51.75 31.37
N PHE A 33 -3.80 -50.66 30.68
CA PHE A 33 -4.79 -50.63 29.60
C PHE A 33 -4.27 -49.78 28.43
N PRO A 34 -3.31 -50.29 27.64
CA PRO A 34 -2.61 -49.53 26.61
C PRO A 34 -3.55 -48.97 25.53
N VAL A 35 -4.54 -49.76 25.12
CA VAL A 35 -5.55 -49.34 24.12
C VAL A 35 -6.30 -48.08 24.56
N LEU A 36 -6.70 -48.00 25.84
CA LEU A 36 -7.44 -46.85 26.36
C LEU A 36 -6.58 -45.59 26.45
N VAL A 37 -5.29 -45.75 26.75
CA VAL A 37 -4.32 -44.63 26.74
C VAL A 37 -4.17 -44.08 25.33
N ILE A 38 -3.99 -44.97 24.34
CA ILE A 38 -3.86 -44.60 22.92
C ILE A 38 -5.12 -43.86 22.44
N GLU A 39 -6.30 -44.38 22.73
CA GLU A 39 -7.57 -43.77 22.31
C GLU A 39 -7.78 -42.37 22.90
N GLU A 40 -7.56 -42.20 24.21
CA GLU A 40 -7.72 -40.90 24.86
C GLU A 40 -6.63 -39.90 24.44
N TYR A 41 -5.40 -40.36 24.20
CA TYR A 41 -4.33 -39.54 23.64
C TYR A 41 -4.70 -39.03 22.24
N GLN A 42 -5.05 -39.93 21.31
CA GLN A 42 -5.45 -39.55 19.95
C GLN A 42 -6.63 -38.58 19.95
N ARG A 43 -7.65 -38.85 20.79
CA ARG A 43 -8.83 -37.99 20.89
C ARG A 43 -8.50 -36.57 21.32
N ARG A 44 -7.67 -36.38 22.36
CA ARG A 44 -7.37 -35.03 22.88
C ARG A 44 -6.47 -34.23 21.96
N PHE A 45 -5.45 -34.86 21.41
CA PHE A 45 -4.47 -34.20 20.58
C PHE A 45 -5.07 -33.83 19.22
N ASP A 46 -5.88 -34.70 18.59
CA ASP A 46 -6.59 -34.39 17.35
C ASP A 46 -7.59 -33.23 17.52
N ILE A 47 -8.35 -33.20 18.62
CA ILE A 47 -9.28 -32.08 18.91
C ILE A 47 -8.51 -30.77 19.12
N GLN A 48 -7.38 -30.81 19.83
CA GLN A 48 -6.58 -29.63 20.08
C GLN A 48 -5.97 -29.08 18.80
N ASP A 49 -5.36 -29.95 17.99
CA ASP A 49 -4.74 -29.57 16.72
C ASP A 49 -5.77 -28.99 15.75
N LYS A 50 -6.97 -29.60 15.67
CA LYS A 50 -8.09 -29.05 14.90
C LYS A 50 -8.53 -27.68 15.40
N LYS A 51 -8.65 -27.50 16.72
CA LYS A 51 -9.04 -26.21 17.31
C LYS A 51 -7.99 -25.13 17.08
N GLU A 52 -6.71 -25.49 17.19
CA GLU A 52 -5.60 -24.58 16.93
C GLU A 52 -5.50 -24.21 15.44
N ALA A 53 -5.64 -25.19 14.55
CA ALA A 53 -5.71 -24.98 13.11
C ALA A 53 -6.89 -24.06 12.73
N ALA A 54 -8.07 -24.28 13.30
CA ALA A 54 -9.24 -23.42 13.09
C ALA A 54 -9.00 -21.98 13.58
N LYS A 55 -8.36 -21.81 14.75
CA LYS A 55 -7.98 -20.48 15.28
C LYS A 55 -6.99 -19.78 14.35
N LYS A 56 -5.93 -20.48 13.91
CA LYS A 56 -4.94 -19.95 12.96
C LYS A 56 -5.60 -19.56 11.63
N LEU A 57 -6.49 -20.40 11.10
CA LEU A 57 -7.25 -20.11 9.88
C LEU A 57 -8.10 -18.85 10.03
N LYS A 58 -8.82 -18.70 11.15
CA LYS A 58 -9.62 -17.51 11.42
C LYS A 58 -8.78 -16.24 11.50
N ILE A 59 -7.60 -16.31 12.13
CA ILE A 59 -6.65 -15.19 12.19
C ILE A 59 -6.13 -14.85 10.79
N ALA A 60 -5.77 -15.86 9.99
CA ALA A 60 -5.30 -15.67 8.62
C ALA A 60 -6.38 -15.04 7.72
N GLN A 61 -7.64 -15.46 7.86
CA GLN A 61 -8.77 -14.87 7.15
C GLN A 61 -8.96 -13.40 7.53
N LEU A 62 -8.93 -13.08 8.84
CA LEU A 62 -9.04 -11.70 9.31
C LEU A 62 -7.88 -10.83 8.78
N ALA A 63 -6.66 -11.34 8.82
CA ALA A 63 -5.49 -10.64 8.29
C ALA A 63 -5.61 -10.38 6.78
N LYS A 64 -6.13 -11.36 6.03
CA LYS A 64 -6.41 -11.23 4.59
C LYS A 64 -7.45 -10.15 4.30
N GLU A 65 -8.54 -10.11 5.05
CA GLU A 65 -9.58 -9.08 4.91
C GLU A 65 -9.03 -7.68 5.21
N LYS A 66 -8.31 -7.52 6.33
CA LYS A 66 -7.69 -6.24 6.71
C LYS A 66 -6.67 -5.76 5.68
N THR A 67 -5.87 -6.66 5.13
CA THR A 67 -4.92 -6.34 4.05
C THR A 67 -5.64 -5.88 2.78
N ARG A 68 -6.78 -6.49 2.46
CA ARG A 68 -7.60 -6.09 1.31
C ARG A 68 -8.20 -4.70 1.51
N GLU A 69 -8.74 -4.39 2.68
CA GLU A 69 -9.25 -3.07 3.05
C GLU A 69 -8.17 -1.98 2.95
N LEU A 70 -6.99 -2.25 3.50
CA LEU A 70 -5.85 -1.32 3.41
C LEU A 70 -5.44 -1.07 1.95
N ARG A 71 -5.41 -2.12 1.12
CA ARG A 71 -5.08 -2.01 -0.30
C ARG A 71 -6.08 -1.14 -1.06
N THR A 72 -7.38 -1.29 -0.83
CA THR A 72 -8.41 -0.49 -1.52
C THR A 72 -8.34 0.98 -1.10
N LEU A 73 -8.14 1.24 0.20
CA LEU A 73 -7.93 2.60 0.72
C LEU A 73 -6.69 3.26 0.13
N ALA A 74 -5.57 2.55 0.08
CA ALA A 74 -4.32 3.06 -0.50
C ALA A 74 -4.48 3.40 -1.98
N LYS A 75 -5.15 2.53 -2.77
CA LYS A 75 -5.45 2.79 -4.18
C LYS A 75 -6.31 4.04 -4.37
N LYS A 76 -7.36 4.20 -3.56
CA LYS A 76 -8.25 5.37 -3.62
C LYS A 76 -7.46 6.65 -3.31
N ARG A 77 -6.74 6.68 -2.19
CA ARG A 77 -5.90 7.84 -1.81
C ARG A 77 -4.85 8.16 -2.87
N GLY A 78 -4.16 7.16 -3.41
CA GLY A 78 -3.20 7.37 -4.50
C GLY A 78 -3.83 8.01 -5.73
N SER A 79 -5.04 7.57 -6.11
CA SER A 79 -5.76 8.16 -7.23
C SER A 79 -6.21 9.61 -6.98
N ASP A 80 -6.65 9.93 -5.76
CA ASP A 80 -7.10 11.27 -5.40
C ASP A 80 -5.92 12.26 -5.36
N VAL A 81 -4.80 11.86 -4.74
CA VAL A 81 -3.57 12.65 -4.74
C VAL A 81 -3.08 12.89 -6.17
N SER A 82 -3.11 11.86 -7.03
CA SER A 82 -2.72 12.02 -8.43
C SER A 82 -3.60 13.03 -9.18
N LYS A 83 -4.91 13.05 -8.94
CA LYS A 83 -5.81 14.03 -9.55
C LYS A 83 -5.46 15.46 -9.10
N ILE A 84 -5.26 15.65 -7.79
CA ILE A 84 -4.90 16.97 -7.21
C ILE A 84 -3.57 17.45 -7.79
N LEU A 85 -2.56 16.59 -7.85
CA LEU A 85 -1.25 16.94 -8.43
C LEU A 85 -1.37 17.32 -9.90
N ARG A 86 -2.18 16.61 -10.69
CA ARG A 86 -2.42 16.95 -12.10
C ARG A 86 -3.10 18.31 -12.25
N THR A 87 -4.08 18.63 -11.40
CA THR A 87 -4.76 19.94 -11.46
C THR A 87 -3.82 21.08 -11.07
N GLU A 88 -3.04 20.92 -10.00
CA GLU A 88 -2.11 21.96 -9.54
C GLU A 88 -0.94 22.14 -10.51
N SER A 89 -0.35 21.06 -11.00
CA SER A 89 0.71 21.15 -12.04
C SER A 89 0.20 21.79 -13.34
N GLY A 90 -1.05 21.53 -13.73
CA GLY A 90 -1.68 22.20 -14.86
C GLY A 90 -1.83 23.72 -14.66
N LYS A 91 -2.25 24.15 -13.45
CA LYS A 91 -2.33 25.58 -13.10
C LYS A 91 -0.96 26.24 -13.11
N ILE A 92 0.04 25.61 -12.49
CA ILE A 92 1.43 26.09 -12.46
C ILE A 92 1.98 26.21 -13.88
N SER A 93 1.77 25.21 -14.73
CA SER A 93 2.25 25.23 -16.12
C SER A 93 1.68 26.41 -16.90
N LYS A 94 0.36 26.66 -16.79
CA LYS A 94 -0.29 27.83 -17.40
C LYS A 94 0.27 29.15 -16.86
N SER A 95 0.48 29.23 -15.55
CA SER A 95 1.08 30.42 -14.92
C SER A 95 2.49 30.68 -15.44
N VAL A 96 3.34 29.66 -15.50
CA VAL A 96 4.71 29.76 -16.03
C VAL A 96 4.70 30.15 -17.52
N GLU A 97 3.79 29.60 -18.32
CA GLU A 97 3.66 29.97 -19.73
C GLU A 97 3.23 31.44 -19.90
N ASN A 98 2.27 31.91 -19.10
CA ASN A 98 1.85 33.31 -19.11
C ASN A 98 3.01 34.24 -18.72
N THR A 99 3.78 33.91 -17.68
CA THR A 99 4.96 34.69 -17.29
C THR A 99 6.02 34.70 -18.40
N LYS A 100 6.28 33.57 -19.06
CA LYS A 100 7.20 33.51 -20.21
C LYS A 100 6.75 34.43 -21.36
N ARG A 101 5.44 34.47 -21.66
CA ARG A 101 4.88 35.36 -22.68
C ARG A 101 5.10 36.83 -22.30
N LEU A 102 4.78 37.21 -21.07
CA LEU A 102 5.00 38.57 -20.56
C LEU A 102 6.46 39.01 -20.66
N VAL A 103 7.39 38.17 -20.18
CA VAL A 103 8.83 38.43 -20.24
C VAL A 103 9.33 38.58 -21.68
N ASN A 104 8.80 37.78 -22.62
CA ASN A 104 9.14 37.94 -24.03
C ASN A 104 8.60 39.24 -24.62
N SER A 105 7.36 39.62 -24.29
CA SER A 105 6.79 40.91 -24.70
C SER A 105 7.61 42.09 -24.16
N GLU A 106 8.01 42.06 -22.88
CA GLU A 106 8.89 43.08 -22.29
C GLU A 106 10.24 43.19 -23.01
N LYS A 107 10.88 42.05 -23.33
CA LYS A 107 12.11 42.03 -24.12
C LYS A 107 11.91 42.64 -25.51
N ASN A 108 10.81 42.30 -26.18
CA ASN A 108 10.48 42.83 -27.50
C ASN A 108 10.24 44.35 -27.46
N LEU A 109 9.60 44.87 -26.40
CA LEU A 109 9.42 46.31 -26.19
C LEU A 109 10.77 47.03 -25.98
N LEU A 110 11.68 46.46 -25.20
CA LEU A 110 13.02 47.01 -24.99
C LEU A 110 13.83 47.06 -26.31
N ILE A 111 13.67 46.05 -27.18
CA ILE A 111 14.30 46.05 -28.51
C ILE A 111 13.74 47.18 -29.38
N LEU A 112 12.42 47.41 -29.35
CA LEU A 112 11.78 48.50 -30.09
C LEU A 112 12.27 49.88 -29.62
N GLU A 113 12.46 50.05 -28.31
CA GLU A 113 13.01 51.28 -27.73
C GLU A 113 14.42 51.57 -28.27
N LYS A 114 15.32 50.58 -28.19
CA LYS A 114 16.70 50.69 -28.72
C LYS A 114 16.73 50.94 -30.23
N LEU A 115 15.85 50.28 -31.00
CA LEU A 115 15.74 50.53 -32.44
C LEU A 115 15.31 51.99 -32.75
N GLY A 116 14.40 52.55 -31.94
CA GLY A 116 14.00 53.94 -32.05
C GLY A 116 15.16 54.91 -31.79
N GLU A 117 16.01 54.63 -30.80
CA GLU A 117 17.21 55.43 -30.54
C GLU A 117 18.22 55.38 -31.70
N LEU A 118 18.45 54.20 -32.29
CA LEU A 118 19.36 54.06 -33.43
C LEU A 118 18.90 54.84 -34.66
N ASN A 119 17.58 54.83 -34.93
CA ASN A 119 16.99 55.61 -36.01
C ASN A 119 17.15 57.12 -35.74
N LYS A 120 16.88 57.58 -34.50
CA LYS A 120 17.09 58.99 -34.11
C LYS A 120 18.55 59.44 -34.27
N LYS A 121 19.50 58.55 -34.02
CA LYS A 121 20.96 58.80 -34.20
C LYS A 121 21.40 58.72 -35.67
N GLY A 122 20.51 58.38 -36.60
CA GLY A 122 20.84 58.24 -38.03
C GLY A 122 21.70 57.02 -38.37
N ILE A 123 21.84 56.06 -37.44
CA ILE A 123 22.66 54.86 -37.63
C ILE A 123 21.97 53.85 -38.56
N ILE A 124 20.64 53.82 -38.56
CA ILE A 124 19.82 52.99 -39.44
C ILE A 124 18.88 53.86 -40.28
N SER A 125 18.48 53.37 -41.46
CA SER A 125 17.51 54.08 -42.29
C SER A 125 16.08 53.93 -41.74
N ASN A 126 15.22 54.90 -42.04
CA ASN A 126 13.82 54.85 -41.61
C ASN A 126 13.07 53.65 -42.22
N LYS A 127 13.44 53.23 -43.44
CA LYS A 127 12.87 52.04 -44.08
C LYS A 127 13.20 50.77 -43.30
N GLU A 128 14.47 50.57 -42.95
CA GLU A 128 14.92 49.42 -42.14
C GLU A 128 14.26 49.40 -40.76
N PHE A 129 14.10 50.58 -40.14
CA PHE A 129 13.39 50.71 -38.87
C PHE A 129 11.93 50.24 -38.98
N GLN A 130 11.18 50.69 -40.00
CA GLN A 130 9.77 50.30 -40.17
C GLN A 130 9.62 48.80 -40.43
N ASP A 131 10.50 48.22 -41.25
CA ASP A 131 10.49 46.79 -41.55
C ASP A 131 10.73 45.95 -40.28
N LYS A 132 11.74 46.32 -39.47
CA LYS A 132 12.04 45.64 -38.20
C LYS A 132 10.98 45.85 -37.13
N LYS A 133 10.40 47.05 -37.03
CA LYS A 133 9.28 47.33 -36.13
C LYS A 133 8.09 46.44 -36.46
N LYS A 134 7.72 46.34 -37.75
CA LYS A 134 6.62 45.48 -38.20
C LYS A 134 6.89 44.00 -37.92
N GLU A 135 8.14 43.56 -38.05
CA GLU A 135 8.54 42.18 -37.73
C GLU A 135 8.38 41.86 -36.24
N ILE A 136 8.80 42.76 -35.35
CA ILE A 136 8.70 42.57 -33.89
C ILE A 136 7.26 42.65 -33.41
N LEU A 137 6.46 43.58 -33.94
CA LEU A 137 5.03 43.71 -33.60
C LEU A 137 4.20 42.48 -33.97
N LYS A 138 4.65 41.64 -34.92
CA LYS A 138 4.00 40.35 -35.22
C LYS A 138 4.26 39.28 -34.15
N ARG A 139 5.26 39.47 -33.29
CA ARG A 139 5.72 38.50 -32.27
C ARG A 139 5.22 38.82 -30.86
N ILE A 140 4.56 39.98 -30.70
CA ILE A 140 3.93 40.46 -29.47
C ILE A 140 2.42 40.21 -29.60
#